data_AF-A0A1S3DP28-F1
#
_entry.id   AF-A0A1S3DP28-F1
#
_cell.length_a   1.000
_cell.length_b   1.000
_cell.length_c   1.000
_cell.angle_alpha   90.00
_cell.angle_beta   90.00
_cell.angle_gamma   90.00
#
_symmetry.space_group_name_H-M   'P 1'
#
loop_
_entity.id
_entity.type
_entity.pdbx_description
1 polymer ?
#
loop_
_entity_poly.entity_id
_entity_poly.type
_entity_poly.pdbx_seq_one_letter_code
_entity_poly.pdbx_strand_id
1 'polypeptide(L)'
;MLQLDLAWNLQQVETLTWPGLEQARALSQCQVEWHSAYSKDSAVRLQTFKRTFFSNDRPNYMNYGAIGFVIGHEITHGFDDQGRQFDKDGNLVDWWAESTKEKYLVKSKCIIEQYGNYSVPEVNLTLNGINTQ
;
A
#
# COMPACT_ATOMS: atom_id res chain seq x y z
N MET A 1 13.25 19.84 -12.79
CA MET A 1 12.65 18.85 -13.71
C MET A 1 13.34 17.53 -13.38
N LEU A 2 12.79 16.75 -12.46
CA LEU A 2 13.46 15.54 -11.97
C LEU A 2 13.34 14.45 -13.05
N GLN A 3 14.49 14.04 -13.60
CA GLN A 3 14.62 12.92 -14.51
C GLN A 3 14.31 11.62 -13.76
N LEU A 4 13.35 10.86 -14.29
CA LEU A 4 13.14 9.45 -13.98
C LEU A 4 14.12 8.64 -14.84
N ASP A 5 15.26 8.27 -14.29
CA ASP A 5 16.14 7.30 -14.92
C ASP A 5 15.53 5.89 -14.78
N LEU A 6 14.82 5.48 -15.83
CA LEU A 6 14.42 4.11 -16.09
C LEU A 6 15.62 3.30 -16.54
N ALA A 7 16.39 2.75 -15.59
CA ALA A 7 17.42 1.76 -15.86
C ALA A 7 17.07 0.43 -15.18
N TRP A 8 16.11 -0.31 -15.75
CA TRP A 8 15.89 -1.72 -15.36
C TRP A 8 16.83 -2.62 -16.15
N ASN A 9 18.07 -2.75 -15.67
CA ASN A 9 18.98 -3.78 -16.15
C ASN A 9 18.80 -5.04 -15.28
N LEU A 10 18.35 -6.14 -15.91
CA LEU A 10 17.90 -7.39 -15.26
C LEU A 10 19.00 -8.16 -14.49
N GLN A 11 20.21 -7.62 -14.37
CA GLN A 11 21.37 -8.29 -13.78
C GLN A 11 21.79 -7.77 -12.40
N GLN A 12 21.06 -6.82 -11.81
CA GLN A 12 21.37 -6.27 -10.46
C GLN A 12 20.41 -6.71 -9.34
N VAL A 13 19.46 -7.60 -9.63
CA VAL A 13 18.43 -8.00 -8.64
C VAL A 13 18.95 -9.04 -7.62
N GLU A 14 20.21 -9.49 -7.71
CA GLU A 14 20.80 -10.46 -6.75
C GLU A 14 21.56 -9.83 -5.57
N THR A 15 21.74 -8.51 -5.50
CA THR A 15 22.56 -7.89 -4.43
C THR A 15 21.96 -6.61 -3.85
N LEU A 16 20.66 -6.57 -3.58
CA LEU A 16 20.07 -5.51 -2.74
C LEU A 16 19.68 -6.08 -1.38
N THR A 17 20.69 -6.40 -0.57
CA THR A 17 20.53 -6.59 0.88
C THR A 17 20.37 -5.22 1.53
N TRP A 18 19.14 -4.69 1.56
CA TRP A 18 18.80 -3.54 2.38
C TRP A 18 18.69 -3.95 3.86
N PRO A 19 19.14 -3.12 4.83
CA PRO A 19 19.08 -3.46 6.26
C PRO A 19 17.67 -3.76 6.81
N GLY A 20 16.59 -3.41 6.10
CA GLY A 20 15.20 -3.71 6.47
C GLY A 20 14.70 -5.10 6.05
N LEU A 21 15.47 -5.87 5.27
CA LEU A 21 15.03 -7.19 4.77
C LEU A 21 14.95 -8.27 5.87
N GLU A 22 15.58 -8.09 7.02
CA GLU A 22 15.42 -9.04 8.13
C GLU A 22 14.00 -9.01 8.72
N GLN A 23 13.33 -7.84 8.75
CA GLN A 23 11.94 -7.73 9.15
C GLN A 23 10.99 -8.24 8.06
N ALA A 24 11.29 -7.98 6.78
CA ALA A 24 10.51 -8.52 5.67
C ALA A 24 10.62 -10.06 5.52
N ARG A 25 11.73 -10.67 5.97
CA ARG A 25 11.88 -12.14 6.03
C ARG A 25 11.01 -12.81 7.09
N ALA A 26 10.62 -12.09 8.14
CA ALA A 26 9.74 -12.59 9.19
C ALA A 26 8.26 -12.59 8.78
N LEU A 27 7.91 -11.87 7.71
CA LEU A 27 6.59 -11.87 7.13
C LEU A 27 6.43 -13.14 6.28
N SER A 28 5.53 -14.00 6.74
CA SER A 28 5.25 -15.33 6.18
C SER A 28 5.22 -15.38 4.65
N GLN A 29 5.54 -16.55 4.09
CA GLN A 29 5.47 -16.88 2.65
C GLN A 29 4.10 -16.63 1.97
N CYS A 30 3.12 -16.03 2.67
CA CYS A 30 1.79 -15.69 2.21
C CYS A 30 1.59 -14.19 1.93
N GLN A 31 2.49 -13.30 2.36
CA GLN A 31 2.31 -11.87 2.07
C GLN A 31 2.71 -11.52 0.63
N VAL A 32 1.82 -10.78 -0.03
CA VAL A 32 1.92 -10.40 -1.46
C VAL A 32 2.44 -8.98 -1.60
N GLU A 33 2.07 -8.11 -0.66
CA GLU A 33 2.45 -6.72 -0.56
C GLU A 33 2.62 -6.31 0.90
N TRP A 34 3.41 -5.28 1.15
CA TRP A 34 3.67 -4.77 2.50
C TRP A 34 4.10 -3.31 2.44
N HIS A 35 3.58 -2.50 3.36
CA HIS A 35 3.97 -1.12 3.58
C HIS A 35 4.47 -0.91 5.02
N SER A 36 5.49 -0.06 5.19
CA SER A 36 5.91 0.45 6.48
C SER A 36 6.03 1.97 6.45
N ALA A 37 5.21 2.63 7.26
CA ALA A 37 5.28 4.09 7.42
C ALA A 37 6.58 4.55 8.10
N TYR A 38 7.19 3.70 8.93
CA TYR A 38 8.44 4.00 9.65
C TYR A 38 9.66 3.98 8.72
N SER A 39 9.78 2.94 7.89
CA SER A 39 10.91 2.77 6.97
C SER A 39 10.63 3.35 5.57
N LYS A 40 9.37 3.70 5.28
CA LYS A 40 8.86 4.19 3.99
C LYS A 40 9.03 3.18 2.85
N ASP A 41 9.15 1.92 3.21
CA ASP A 41 9.32 0.84 2.26
C ASP A 41 7.96 0.24 1.95
N SER A 42 7.67 0.15 0.64
CA SER A 42 6.66 -0.74 0.11
C SER A 42 7.33 -1.85 -0.68
N ALA A 43 6.95 -3.09 -0.43
CA ALA A 43 7.50 -4.27 -1.09
C ALA A 43 6.39 -5.12 -1.69
N VAL A 44 6.51 -5.45 -2.98
CA VAL A 44 5.59 -6.36 -3.67
C VAL A 44 6.35 -7.60 -4.09
N ARG A 45 5.77 -8.78 -3.81
CA ARG A 45 6.42 -10.06 -4.13
C ARG A 45 6.44 -10.32 -5.63
N LEU A 46 7.64 -10.35 -6.21
CA LEU A 46 7.88 -10.51 -7.65
C LEU A 46 7.24 -11.76 -8.27
N GLN A 47 7.13 -12.86 -7.52
CA GLN A 47 6.58 -14.12 -8.05
C GLN A 47 5.06 -14.07 -8.22
N THR A 48 4.35 -13.35 -7.37
CA THR A 48 2.90 -13.09 -7.52
C THR A 48 2.65 -12.01 -8.57
N PHE A 49 3.51 -10.97 -8.60
CA PHE A 49 3.45 -9.88 -9.56
C PHE A 49 3.42 -10.37 -11.01
N LYS A 50 4.36 -11.23 -11.40
CA LYS A 50 4.48 -11.76 -12.79
C LYS A 50 3.45 -12.82 -13.19
N ARG A 51 2.72 -13.41 -12.23
CA ARG A 51 1.78 -14.50 -12.53
C ARG A 51 0.33 -14.04 -12.50
N THR A 52 0.00 -13.13 -11.60
CA THR A 52 -1.39 -12.71 -11.34
C THR A 52 -1.66 -11.29 -11.85
N PHE A 53 -0.75 -10.35 -11.58
CA PHE A 53 -0.97 -8.92 -11.80
C PHE A 53 -0.41 -8.39 -13.13
N PHE A 54 0.63 -9.02 -13.67
CA PHE A 54 1.27 -8.58 -14.90
C PHE A 54 1.57 -9.76 -15.82
N SER A 55 1.23 -9.62 -17.11
CA SER A 55 1.72 -10.52 -18.14
C SER A 55 1.85 -9.82 -19.48
N ASN A 56 2.91 -10.14 -20.23
CA ASN A 56 3.22 -9.49 -21.50
C ASN A 56 2.25 -9.88 -22.64
N ASP A 57 1.47 -10.94 -22.45
CA ASP A 57 0.45 -11.43 -23.37
C ASP A 57 -0.94 -10.80 -23.13
N ARG A 58 -1.11 -9.99 -22.07
CA ARG A 58 -2.36 -9.32 -21.75
C ARG A 58 -2.40 -7.91 -22.34
N PRO A 59 -3.58 -7.44 -22.79
CA PRO A 59 -3.79 -6.04 -23.15
C PRO A 59 -3.30 -5.07 -22.07
N ASN A 60 -2.61 -4.02 -22.50
CA ASN A 60 -1.96 -3.06 -21.61
C ASN A 60 -2.91 -2.46 -20.56
N TYR A 61 -4.18 -2.20 -20.91
CA TYR A 61 -5.17 -1.66 -19.97
C TYR A 61 -5.41 -2.58 -18.76
N MET A 62 -5.32 -3.90 -18.92
CA MET A 62 -5.44 -4.84 -17.79
C MET A 62 -4.20 -4.79 -16.89
N ASN A 63 -3.01 -4.71 -17.48
CA ASN A 63 -1.77 -4.57 -16.74
C ASN A 63 -1.73 -3.23 -15.97
N TYR A 64 -2.15 -2.13 -16.60
CA TYR A 64 -2.24 -0.84 -15.91
C TYR A 64 -3.29 -0.83 -14.81
N GLY A 65 -4.44 -1.49 -15.00
CA GLY A 65 -5.45 -1.61 -13.95
C GLY A 65 -4.93 -2.39 -12.74
N ALA A 66 -4.30 -3.55 -12.97
CA ALA A 66 -3.80 -4.40 -11.91
C ALA A 66 -2.57 -3.79 -11.19
N ILE A 67 -1.54 -3.40 -11.95
CA ILE A 67 -0.33 -2.80 -11.36
C ILE A 67 -0.63 -1.43 -10.78
N GLY A 68 -1.38 -0.60 -11.50
CA GLY A 68 -1.73 0.74 -11.05
C GLY A 68 -2.54 0.72 -9.77
N PHE A 69 -3.44 -0.27 -9.61
CA PHE A 69 -4.16 -0.50 -8.36
C PHE A 69 -3.20 -0.83 -7.21
N VAL A 70 -2.31 -1.81 -7.37
CA VAL A 70 -1.37 -2.23 -6.32
C VAL A 70 -0.43 -1.07 -5.93
N ILE A 71 0.17 -0.39 -6.90
CA ILE A 71 1.04 0.76 -6.62
C ILE A 71 0.25 1.87 -5.95
N GLY A 72 -0.97 2.14 -6.42
CA GLY A 72 -1.86 3.14 -5.80
C GLY A 72 -2.21 2.80 -4.36
N HIS A 73 -2.51 1.53 -4.08
CA HIS A 73 -2.81 1.01 -2.75
C HIS A 73 -1.65 1.24 -1.78
N GLU A 74 -0.44 0.87 -2.20
CA GLU A 74 0.79 1.07 -1.43
C GLU A 74 1.09 2.55 -1.16
N ILE A 75 0.83 3.44 -2.14
CA ILE A 75 0.96 4.88 -1.95
C ILE A 75 -0.08 5.39 -0.95
N THR A 76 -1.31 4.90 -1.00
CA THR A 76 -2.38 5.33 -0.09
C THR A 76 -2.13 4.95 1.37
N HIS A 77 -1.38 3.87 1.63
CA HIS A 77 -0.96 3.54 3.00
C HIS A 77 -0.11 4.62 3.67
N GLY A 78 0.65 5.40 2.90
CA GLY A 78 1.36 6.57 3.44
C GLY A 78 0.44 7.70 3.92
N PHE A 79 -0.85 7.64 3.60
CA PHE A 79 -1.84 8.68 3.90
C PHE A 79 -3.09 8.15 4.60
N ASP A 80 -3.11 6.88 4.98
CA ASP A 80 -4.19 6.29 5.77
C ASP A 80 -4.19 6.85 7.21
N ASP A 81 -5.08 6.34 8.06
CA ASP A 81 -5.24 6.85 9.42
C ASP A 81 -3.96 6.77 10.28
N GLN A 82 -3.09 5.80 9.99
CA GLN A 82 -1.77 5.64 10.62
C GLN A 82 -0.69 6.38 9.84
N GLY A 83 -0.61 6.16 8.52
CA GLY A 83 0.42 6.71 7.64
C GLY A 83 0.47 8.23 7.66
N ARG A 84 -0.69 8.91 7.71
CA ARG A 84 -0.76 10.37 7.75
C ARG A 84 -0.04 11.01 8.94
N GLN A 85 0.23 10.24 10.00
CA GLN A 85 0.88 10.72 11.22
C GLN A 85 2.41 10.78 11.08
N PHE A 86 2.95 10.23 9.99
CA PHE A 86 4.37 10.20 9.69
C PHE A 86 4.72 11.25 8.63
N ASP A 87 5.76 12.02 8.88
CA ASP A 87 6.30 12.96 7.89
C ASP A 87 7.10 12.23 6.79
N LYS A 88 7.60 12.98 5.79
CA LYS A 88 8.47 12.44 4.73
C LYS A 88 9.72 11.72 5.25
N ASP A 89 10.11 12.00 6.49
CA ASP A 89 11.30 11.50 7.15
C ASP A 89 11.00 10.25 8.01
N GLY A 90 9.72 9.88 8.17
CA GLY A 90 9.25 8.71 8.91
C GLY A 90 9.08 9.01 10.40
N ASN A 91 9.07 10.29 10.77
CA ASN A 91 8.89 10.73 12.15
C ASN A 91 7.42 10.94 12.46
N LEU A 92 7.00 10.55 13.66
CA LEU A 92 5.65 10.80 14.16
C LEU A 92 5.49 12.30 14.49
N VAL A 93 4.96 13.06 13.53
CA VAL A 93 4.78 14.51 13.61
C VAL A 93 3.45 14.87 12.98
N ASP A 94 2.63 15.67 13.65
CA ASP A 94 1.42 16.22 13.05
C ASP A 94 1.81 17.35 12.07
N TRP A 95 2.02 16.97 10.80
CA TRP A 95 2.43 17.89 9.73
C TRP A 95 1.23 18.44 8.93
N TRP A 96 0.01 18.03 9.26
CA TRP A 96 -1.20 18.50 8.59
C TRP A 96 -1.72 19.77 9.25
N ALA A 97 -2.21 20.71 8.43
CA ALA A 97 -3.01 21.81 8.96
C ALA A 97 -4.29 21.25 9.60
N GLU A 98 -4.72 21.85 10.72
CA GLU A 98 -5.90 21.42 11.48
C GLU A 98 -7.15 21.30 10.60
N SER A 99 -7.39 22.28 9.72
CA SER A 99 -8.52 22.26 8.79
C SER A 99 -8.48 21.11 7.77
N THR A 100 -7.28 20.64 7.38
CA THR A 100 -7.13 19.47 6.50
C THR A 100 -7.42 18.19 7.26
N LYS A 101 -6.96 18.10 8.51
CA LYS A 101 -7.20 16.95 9.41
C LYS A 101 -8.69 16.77 9.69
N GLU A 102 -9.42 17.85 9.99
CA GLU A 102 -10.87 17.80 10.16
C GLU A 102 -11.59 17.28 8.91
N LYS A 103 -11.25 17.81 7.73
CA LYS A 103 -11.83 17.36 6.45
C LYS A 103 -11.53 15.89 6.16
N TYR A 104 -10.34 15.42 6.52
CA TYR A 104 -9.98 14.02 6.40
C TYR A 104 -10.85 13.14 7.28
N LEU A 105 -10.99 13.49 8.56
CA LEU A 105 -11.81 12.73 9.51
C LEU A 105 -13.29 12.67 9.09
N VAL A 106 -13.83 13.76 8.52
CA VAL A 106 -15.19 13.76 7.96
C VAL A 106 -15.31 12.79 6.79
N LYS A 107 -14.31 12.73 5.90
CA LYS A 107 -14.30 11.83 4.75
C LYS A 107 -14.09 10.37 5.17
N SER A 108 -13.17 10.10 6.10
CA SER A 108 -12.90 8.73 6.58
C SER A 108 -14.12 8.14 7.28
N LYS A 109 -14.87 8.97 8.02
CA LYS A 109 -16.13 8.55 8.65
C LYS A 109 -17.14 7.95 7.66
N CYS A 110 -17.23 8.49 6.44
CA CYS A 110 -18.10 7.93 5.40
C CYS A 110 -17.70 6.50 5.02
N ILE A 111 -16.40 6.20 4.94
CA ILE A 111 -15.89 4.86 4.64
C ILE A 111 -16.13 3.91 5.82
N ILE A 112 -15.87 4.36 7.04
CA ILE A 112 -16.15 3.59 8.27
C ILE A 112 -17.63 3.18 8.32
N GLU A 113 -18.55 4.10 8.04
CA GLU A 113 -19.98 3.81 8.04
C GLU A 113 -20.37 2.87 6.89
N GLN A 114 -19.79 3.06 5.70
CA GLN A 114 -20.03 2.20 4.54
C GLN A 114 -19.66 0.74 4.83
N TYR A 115 -18.45 0.49 5.31
CA TYR A 115 -17.98 -0.85 5.61
C TYR A 115 -18.57 -1.40 6.91
N GLY A 116 -18.83 -0.56 7.91
CA GLY A 116 -19.49 -0.95 9.16
C GLY A 116 -20.93 -1.45 8.99
N ASN A 117 -21.59 -1.09 7.88
CA ASN A 117 -22.92 -1.60 7.54
C ASN A 117 -22.86 -2.79 6.54
N TYR A 118 -21.68 -3.27 6.21
CA TYR A 118 -21.51 -4.40 5.29
C TYR A 118 -21.51 -5.71 6.06
N SER A 119 -22.52 -6.53 5.82
CA SER A 119 -22.61 -7.90 6.33
C SER A 119 -22.23 -8.89 5.25
N VAL A 120 -21.34 -9.82 5.61
CA VAL A 120 -20.87 -10.91 4.75
C VAL A 120 -21.79 -12.12 4.98
N PRO A 121 -22.71 -12.44 4.05
CA PRO A 121 -23.72 -13.47 4.28
C PRO A 121 -23.12 -14.87 4.48
N GLU A 122 -21.98 -15.14 3.86
CA GLU A 122 -21.32 -16.45 3.87
C GLU A 122 -20.78 -16.82 5.26
N VAL A 123 -20.41 -15.82 6.06
CA VAL A 123 -19.88 -16.01 7.42
C VAL A 123 -20.77 -15.43 8.51
N ASN A 124 -21.90 -14.81 8.12
CA ASN A 124 -22.84 -14.13 9.02
C ASN A 124 -22.15 -13.14 9.99
N LEU A 125 -21.17 -12.39 9.47
CA LEU A 125 -20.43 -11.37 10.21
C LEU A 125 -20.60 -10.01 9.54
N THR A 126 -20.77 -8.98 10.36
CA THR A 126 -20.70 -7.59 9.93
C THR A 126 -19.26 -7.09 10.08
N LEU A 127 -18.76 -6.42 9.05
CA LEU A 127 -17.40 -5.87 9.07
C LEU A 127 -17.29 -4.73 10.08
N ASN A 128 -16.11 -4.60 10.68
CA ASN A 128 -15.80 -3.45 11.53
C ASN A 128 -15.14 -2.36 10.69
N GLY A 129 -15.93 -1.35 10.29
CA GLY A 129 -15.46 -0.24 9.48
C GLY A 129 -14.31 0.57 10.08
N ILE A 130 -14.12 0.56 11.40
CA ILE A 130 -13.00 1.26 12.07
C ILE A 130 -11.69 0.50 11.85
N ASN A 131 -11.75 -0.83 11.83
CA ASN A 131 -10.56 -1.67 11.64
C ASN A 131 -10.17 -1.81 10.17
N THR A 132 -11.02 -1.37 9.24
CA THR A 132 -10.86 -1.54 7.79
C THR A 132 -10.85 -0.20 7.03
N GLN A 133 -10.62 0.91 7.74
CA GLN A 133 -10.54 2.25 7.15
C GLN A 133 -9.17 2.53 6.53
#